data_AF-A0A6N2SPI6-F1
#
_entry.id   AF-A0A6N2SPI6-F1
#
_cell.length_a   1.000
_cell.length_b   1.000
_cell.length_c   1.000
_cell.angle_alpha   90.00
_cell.angle_beta   90.00
_cell.angle_gamma   90.00
#
_symmetry.space_group_name_H-M   'P 1'
#
loop_
_entity.id
_entity.type
_entity.pdbx_description
1 polymer ?
#
loop_
_entity_poly.entity_id
_entity_poly.type
_entity_poly.pdbx_seq_one_letter_code
_entity_poly.pdbx_strand_id
1 'polypeptide(L)'
;MRNRMQDLDFEQTVAFDRVEEFEFTRKAAQKFRQVVSLDGFEDEDAEVIFHYLYKEMELVSFGDHLRRYIYERAGLEEPYSEVTQDIYRDIVIESFHETCTPKSMKPTSTKLTSLVNNWLTQASVKRETVFLLGFGLRMSVDDVSDFLTRVLREQDFDFYNPQEVIYWYCFLKQLGYCKAEEMKKRYAELEANENYTEAQKVYSGGLCLDTEEKLFQYLAYVKAGADDPMSEKSQAFQEFKHLLNRAKEIIASMYQVDEEEKERGKVWESSEISDSDVEKVICSGIPVNKMGNLKKMSASILAKHFSQKRFSRQRINSIMNHKLPVERFDLITLEFFIVSQEMQDEDPYKRYRYFLDEIHEILHKCGMSEIYIVNPYECFLLMCLLTDCPLAVFADIWEMSYEEME
;
A
#
# COMPACT_ATOMS: atom_id res chain seq x y z
N MET A 1 11.51 16.07 31.45
CA MET A 1 12.13 15.92 30.12
C MET A 1 11.24 16.67 29.14
N ARG A 2 11.80 17.48 28.24
CA ARG A 2 11.02 18.24 27.26
C ARG A 2 10.36 17.22 26.32
N ASN A 3 9.06 17.35 26.05
CA ASN A 3 8.25 16.40 25.28
C ASN A 3 8.89 16.19 23.89
N ARG A 4 9.64 15.09 23.71
CA ARG A 4 10.55 14.87 22.56
C ARG A 4 9.81 14.56 21.26
N MET A 5 8.48 14.45 21.32
CA MET A 5 7.61 13.98 20.24
C MET A 5 6.96 15.11 19.44
N GLN A 6 7.24 16.37 19.79
CA GLN A 6 6.75 17.53 19.05
C GLN A 6 7.32 17.59 17.62
N ASP A 7 8.54 17.08 17.41
CA ASP A 7 9.30 17.27 16.17
C ASP A 7 9.01 16.24 15.06
N LEU A 8 7.97 15.39 15.11
CA LEU A 8 7.65 14.46 13.99
C LEU A 8 7.49 15.25 12.66
N ASP A 9 8.31 14.96 11.64
CA ASP A 9 8.48 15.75 10.38
C ASP A 9 7.25 15.92 9.50
N PHE A 10 6.10 15.42 9.95
CA PHE A 10 4.81 15.92 9.50
C PHE A 10 4.63 17.44 9.76
N GLU A 11 5.60 18.14 10.38
CA GLU A 11 5.51 19.56 10.77
C GLU A 11 5.28 20.51 9.60
N GLN A 12 5.60 20.15 8.36
CA GLN A 12 5.41 21.06 7.23
C GLN A 12 4.00 21.09 6.62
N THR A 13 3.09 20.17 6.97
CA THR A 13 1.74 20.11 6.33
C THR A 13 0.55 20.11 7.27
N VAL A 14 0.74 20.06 8.58
CA VAL A 14 -0.36 20.15 9.56
C VAL A 14 -0.09 21.33 10.49
N ALA A 15 -0.34 22.54 9.99
CA ALA A 15 -0.56 23.68 10.86
C ALA A 15 -1.66 23.31 11.88
N PHE A 16 -1.55 23.81 13.11
CA PHE A 16 -2.54 23.67 14.19
C PHE A 16 -3.90 24.34 13.89
N ASP A 17 -4.24 24.50 12.62
CA ASP A 17 -5.48 25.05 12.12
C ASP A 17 -6.50 23.95 11.89
N ARG A 18 -7.78 24.32 12.02
CA ARG A 18 -8.96 23.45 11.94
C ARG A 18 -8.81 22.37 10.86
N VAL A 19 -8.74 21.10 11.28
CA VAL A 19 -8.83 19.98 10.35
C VAL A 19 -10.28 19.84 9.94
N GLU A 20 -10.58 20.07 8.67
CA GLU A 20 -11.95 20.01 8.17
C GLU A 20 -12.50 18.58 8.24
N GLU A 21 -13.82 18.44 8.23
CA GLU A 21 -14.47 17.15 8.51
C GLU A 21 -14.09 16.05 7.49
N PHE A 22 -13.76 16.46 6.26
CA PHE A 22 -13.37 15.59 5.15
C PHE A 22 -11.86 15.28 5.08
N GLU A 23 -10.99 15.93 5.86
CA GLU A 23 -9.52 15.79 5.80
C GLU A 23 -8.98 14.58 6.61
N PHE A 24 -9.38 13.36 6.23
CA PHE A 24 -9.05 12.15 7.00
C PHE A 24 -7.53 11.87 7.13
N THR A 25 -6.70 12.21 6.14
CA THR A 25 -5.23 12.03 6.25
C THR A 25 -4.66 12.90 7.36
N ARG A 26 -5.11 14.16 7.47
CA ARG A 26 -4.69 15.06 8.54
C ARG A 26 -5.25 14.61 9.89
N LYS A 27 -6.50 14.16 9.95
CA LYS A 27 -7.08 13.57 11.17
C LYS A 27 -6.29 12.35 11.64
N ALA A 28 -5.94 11.44 10.73
CA ALA A 28 -5.15 10.25 11.04
C ALA A 28 -3.74 10.62 11.50
N ALA A 29 -3.08 11.59 10.85
CA ALA A 29 -1.77 12.07 11.28
C ALA A 29 -1.83 12.75 12.67
N GLN A 30 -2.88 13.54 12.93
CA GLN A 30 -3.10 14.15 14.25
C GLN A 30 -3.36 13.09 15.31
N LYS A 31 -4.15 12.07 15.01
CA LYS A 31 -4.44 10.94 15.91
C LYS A 31 -3.20 10.11 16.17
N PHE A 32 -2.42 9.78 15.15
CA PHE A 32 -1.13 9.13 15.28
C PHE A 32 -0.24 9.90 16.26
N ARG A 33 -0.06 11.22 16.07
CA ARG A 33 0.72 12.08 16.97
C ARG A 33 0.20 12.06 18.41
N GLN A 34 -1.12 12.11 18.59
CA GLN A 34 -1.75 12.07 19.92
C GLN A 34 -1.42 10.77 20.65
N VAL A 35 -1.54 9.63 19.95
CA VAL A 35 -1.33 8.29 20.51
C VAL A 35 0.13 8.09 20.90
N VAL A 36 1.06 8.42 20.01
CA VAL A 36 2.48 8.24 20.31
C VAL A 36 2.93 9.17 21.44
N SER A 37 2.27 10.32 21.63
CA SER A 37 2.58 11.27 22.71
C SER A 37 1.89 10.96 24.06
N LEU A 38 1.22 9.82 24.20
CA LEU A 38 0.62 9.42 25.48
C LEU A 38 1.70 9.01 26.48
N ASP A 39 1.53 9.35 27.76
CA ASP A 39 2.46 8.92 28.82
C ASP A 39 2.59 7.38 28.85
N GLY A 40 1.49 6.67 28.60
CA GLY A 40 1.48 5.20 28.52
C GLY A 40 2.17 4.62 27.27
N PHE A 41 2.57 5.44 26.30
CA PHE A 41 3.30 4.94 25.13
C PHE A 41 4.76 4.56 25.46
N GLU A 42 5.32 5.04 26.57
CA GLU A 42 6.66 4.63 27.04
C GLU A 42 6.61 3.30 27.82
N ASP A 43 5.54 3.06 28.60
CA ASP A 43 5.47 1.93 29.57
C ASP A 43 4.48 0.81 29.17
N GLU A 44 3.45 1.10 28.36
CA GLU A 44 2.34 0.22 27.95
C GLU A 44 2.16 0.24 26.41
N ASP A 45 3.28 0.30 25.69
CA ASP A 45 3.33 0.58 24.25
C ASP A 45 2.45 -0.35 23.38
N ALA A 46 2.55 -1.67 23.56
CA ALA A 46 1.78 -2.65 22.82
C ALA A 46 0.26 -2.48 23.05
N GLU A 47 -0.15 -2.19 24.28
CA GLU A 47 -1.56 -2.04 24.66
C GLU A 47 -2.15 -0.74 24.11
N VAL A 48 -1.38 0.36 24.19
CA VAL A 48 -1.75 1.65 23.61
C VAL A 48 -1.90 1.54 22.09
N ILE A 49 -0.93 0.94 21.40
CA ILE A 49 -0.96 0.78 19.95
C ILE A 49 -2.12 -0.15 19.55
N PHE A 50 -2.29 -1.28 20.24
CA PHE A 50 -3.38 -2.21 19.95
C PHE A 50 -4.75 -1.56 20.15
N HIS A 51 -4.94 -0.83 21.25
CA HIS A 51 -6.16 -0.08 21.51
C HIS A 51 -6.45 0.91 20.37
N TYR A 52 -5.46 1.69 19.98
CA TYR A 52 -5.62 2.63 18.88
C TYR A 52 -6.00 1.92 17.57
N LEU A 53 -5.23 0.91 17.16
CA LEU A 53 -5.45 0.18 15.90
C LEU A 53 -6.84 -0.48 15.84
N TYR A 54 -7.32 -1.00 16.96
CA TYR A 54 -8.56 -1.78 17.00
C TYR A 54 -9.82 -0.97 17.39
N LYS A 55 -9.69 0.03 18.27
CA LYS A 55 -10.82 0.79 18.82
C LYS A 55 -10.97 2.19 18.25
N GLU A 56 -9.87 2.84 17.88
CA GLU A 56 -9.88 4.26 17.50
C GLU A 56 -9.63 4.49 16.01
N MET A 57 -8.83 3.65 15.36
CA MET A 57 -8.43 3.87 13.97
C MET A 57 -9.63 3.74 13.03
N GLU A 58 -10.02 4.86 12.43
CA GLU A 58 -11.14 4.90 11.49
C GLU A 58 -10.76 4.22 10.17
N LEU A 59 -11.46 3.13 9.83
CA LEU A 59 -11.38 2.53 8.51
C LEU A 59 -12.26 3.30 7.54
N VAL A 60 -11.65 4.22 6.80
CA VAL A 60 -12.34 4.97 5.75
C VAL A 60 -12.72 4.03 4.60
N SER A 61 -14.01 4.00 4.26
CA SER A 61 -14.50 3.18 3.15
C SER A 61 -14.16 3.79 1.79
N PHE A 62 -14.15 2.96 0.74
CA PHE A 62 -14.11 3.46 -0.64
C PHE A 62 -15.22 4.49 -0.90
N GLY A 63 -16.44 4.22 -0.42
CA GLY A 63 -17.57 5.13 -0.57
C GLY A 63 -17.37 6.50 0.11
N ASP A 64 -16.75 6.53 1.28
CA ASP A 64 -16.40 7.77 1.98
C ASP A 64 -15.37 8.58 1.19
N HIS A 65 -14.32 7.92 0.70
CA HIS A 65 -13.32 8.55 -0.17
C HIS A 65 -13.95 9.13 -1.43
N LEU A 66 -14.85 8.37 -2.08
CA LEU A 66 -15.54 8.82 -3.28
C LEU A 66 -16.44 10.04 -3.01
N ARG A 67 -17.21 10.03 -1.91
CA ARG A 67 -18.01 11.20 -1.51
C ARG A 67 -17.15 12.45 -1.33
N ARG A 68 -16.02 12.33 -0.61
CA ARG A 68 -15.13 13.47 -0.34
C ARG A 68 -14.51 14.02 -1.63
N TYR A 69 -14.03 13.12 -2.48
CA TYR A 69 -13.53 13.49 -3.79
C TYR A 69 -14.59 14.28 -4.59
N ILE A 70 -15.83 13.80 -4.62
CA ILE A 70 -16.93 14.50 -5.31
C ILE A 70 -17.24 15.84 -4.63
N TYR A 71 -17.27 15.89 -3.30
CA TYR A 71 -17.53 17.10 -2.52
C TYR A 71 -16.55 18.22 -2.88
N GLU A 72 -15.25 17.92 -2.80
CA GLU A 72 -14.18 18.87 -3.10
C GLU A 72 -14.21 19.30 -4.57
N ARG A 73 -14.34 18.32 -5.47
CA ARG A 73 -14.31 18.56 -6.91
C ARG A 73 -15.51 19.36 -7.41
N ALA A 74 -16.70 19.11 -6.85
CA ALA A 74 -17.92 19.83 -7.20
C ALA A 74 -17.99 21.22 -6.55
N GLY A 75 -17.09 21.53 -5.61
CA GLY A 75 -17.06 22.81 -4.90
C GLY A 75 -18.32 23.03 -4.07
N LEU A 76 -18.82 21.98 -3.40
CA LEU A 76 -20.00 22.09 -2.54
C LEU A 76 -19.71 23.01 -1.35
N GLU A 77 -20.63 23.92 -1.08
CA GLU A 77 -20.48 24.93 -0.02
C GLU A 77 -21.16 24.51 1.29
N GLU A 78 -22.15 23.63 1.21
CA GLU A 78 -22.87 23.10 2.37
C GLU A 78 -21.94 22.25 3.25
N PRO A 79 -22.08 22.29 4.59
CA PRO A 79 -21.27 21.44 5.47
C PRO A 79 -21.28 19.98 5.04
N TYR A 80 -20.12 19.31 5.04
CA TYR A 80 -19.98 17.91 4.58
C TYR A 80 -21.02 16.97 5.22
N SER A 81 -21.30 17.13 6.51
CA SER A 81 -22.30 16.37 7.27
C SER A 81 -23.75 16.56 6.79
N GLU A 82 -24.05 17.65 6.08
CA GLU A 82 -25.38 18.01 5.59
C GLU A 82 -25.60 17.60 4.12
N VAL A 83 -24.54 17.27 3.38
CA VAL A 83 -24.65 16.82 1.98
C VAL A 83 -25.22 15.41 1.90
N THR A 84 -26.41 15.29 1.31
CA THR A 84 -27.11 14.01 1.17
C THR A 84 -26.49 13.11 0.10
N GLN A 85 -26.66 11.79 0.26
CA GLN A 85 -26.20 10.81 -0.74
C GLN A 85 -26.81 11.05 -2.14
N ASP A 86 -28.03 11.59 -2.21
CA ASP A 86 -28.70 11.89 -3.48
C ASP A 86 -27.93 12.94 -4.29
N ILE A 87 -27.38 13.97 -3.64
CA ILE A 87 -26.56 15.01 -4.29
C ILE A 87 -25.32 14.37 -4.92
N TYR A 88 -24.57 13.59 -4.14
CA TYR A 88 -23.39 12.88 -4.64
C TYR A 88 -23.72 11.97 -5.81
N ARG A 89 -24.82 11.22 -5.71
CA ARG A 89 -25.27 10.31 -6.76
C ARG A 89 -25.59 11.06 -8.05
N ASP A 90 -26.30 12.17 -7.94
CA ASP A 90 -26.76 12.92 -9.11
C ASP A 90 -25.57 13.56 -9.84
N ILE A 91 -24.57 14.09 -9.11
CA ILE A 91 -23.30 14.58 -9.67
C ILE A 91 -22.59 13.47 -10.47
N VAL A 92 -22.46 12.27 -9.91
CA VAL A 92 -21.79 11.16 -10.61
C VAL A 92 -22.57 10.76 -11.87
N ILE A 93 -23.91 10.67 -11.79
CA ILE A 93 -24.75 10.29 -12.94
C ILE A 93 -24.65 11.34 -14.05
N GLU A 94 -24.73 12.62 -13.71
CA GLU A 94 -24.60 13.73 -14.66
C GLU A 94 -23.23 13.69 -15.35
N SER A 95 -22.15 13.56 -14.58
CA SER A 95 -20.79 13.47 -15.12
C SER A 95 -20.61 12.26 -16.06
N PHE A 96 -21.20 11.10 -15.73
CA PHE A 96 -21.16 9.92 -16.62
C PHE A 96 -21.93 10.16 -17.93
N HIS A 97 -23.06 10.87 -17.88
CA HIS A 97 -23.80 11.24 -19.08
C HIS A 97 -23.02 12.24 -19.95
N GLU A 98 -22.43 13.27 -19.34
CA GLU A 98 -21.64 14.29 -20.05
C GLU A 98 -20.38 13.71 -20.71
N THR A 99 -19.72 12.77 -20.04
CA THR A 99 -18.52 12.11 -20.57
C THR A 99 -18.82 10.97 -21.54
N CYS A 100 -20.11 10.64 -21.73
CA CYS A 100 -20.55 9.45 -22.45
C CYS A 100 -19.87 8.16 -21.92
N THR A 101 -19.52 8.12 -20.64
CA THR A 101 -18.86 6.97 -20.02
C THR A 101 -19.89 5.85 -19.79
N PRO A 102 -19.57 4.60 -20.15
CA PRO A 102 -20.52 3.50 -19.98
C PRO A 102 -20.78 3.23 -18.50
N LYS A 103 -21.91 2.57 -18.23
CA LYS A 103 -22.28 2.16 -16.87
C LYS A 103 -21.34 1.10 -16.29
N SER A 104 -20.57 0.42 -17.14
CA SER A 104 -19.69 -0.68 -16.75
C SER A 104 -18.67 -0.97 -17.86
N MET A 105 -17.48 -1.42 -17.47
CA MET A 105 -16.42 -1.89 -18.39
C MET A 105 -16.79 -3.17 -19.17
N LYS A 106 -17.82 -3.89 -18.72
CA LYS A 106 -18.31 -5.15 -19.32
C LYS A 106 -19.82 -5.04 -19.49
N PRO A 107 -20.43 -5.58 -20.57
CA PRO A 107 -21.87 -5.50 -20.78
C PRO A 107 -22.62 -6.29 -19.69
N THR A 108 -23.09 -5.60 -18.66
CA THR A 108 -23.93 -6.15 -17.58
C THR A 108 -25.26 -5.41 -17.53
N SER A 109 -26.30 -6.05 -16.99
CA SER A 109 -27.69 -5.54 -16.99
C SER A 109 -27.98 -4.50 -15.88
N THR A 110 -26.96 -4.03 -15.16
CA THR A 110 -27.16 -3.17 -13.97
C THR A 110 -27.43 -1.71 -14.36
N LYS A 111 -28.42 -1.09 -13.70
CA LYS A 111 -28.74 0.35 -13.88
C LYS A 111 -27.66 1.21 -13.20
N LEU A 112 -27.24 2.30 -13.86
CA LEU A 112 -26.21 3.23 -13.38
C LEU A 112 -26.49 3.73 -11.97
N THR A 113 -27.72 4.15 -11.69
CA THR A 113 -28.15 4.62 -10.37
C THR A 113 -27.87 3.63 -9.25
N SER A 114 -28.08 2.33 -9.50
CA SER A 114 -27.79 1.28 -8.51
C SER A 114 -26.29 1.09 -8.31
N LEU A 115 -25.52 1.14 -9.40
CA LEU A 115 -24.05 1.06 -9.34
C LEU A 115 -23.46 2.23 -8.55
N VAL A 116 -23.88 3.46 -8.85
CA VAL A 116 -23.41 4.66 -8.15
C VAL A 116 -23.75 4.61 -6.65
N ASN A 117 -24.97 4.20 -6.30
CA ASN A 117 -25.34 4.00 -4.89
C ASN A 117 -24.44 2.98 -4.18
N ASN A 118 -24.09 1.89 -4.86
CA ASN A 118 -23.17 0.90 -4.32
C ASN A 118 -21.76 1.48 -4.16
N TRP A 119 -21.24 2.18 -5.16
CA TRP A 119 -19.91 2.81 -5.10
C TRP A 119 -19.82 3.80 -3.94
N LEU A 120 -20.87 4.59 -3.70
CA LEU A 120 -20.91 5.54 -2.59
C LEU A 120 -21.01 4.85 -1.22
N THR A 121 -21.37 3.57 -1.11
CA THR A 121 -21.62 2.93 0.21
C THR A 121 -20.71 1.74 0.52
N GLN A 122 -19.99 1.21 -0.46
CA GLN A 122 -19.15 0.03 -0.29
C GLN A 122 -17.83 0.33 0.43
N ALA A 123 -17.40 -0.64 1.25
CA ALA A 123 -16.09 -0.61 1.91
C ALA A 123 -14.93 -0.60 0.90
N SER A 124 -15.09 -1.31 -0.22
CA SER A 124 -14.10 -1.44 -1.28
C SER A 124 -14.80 -1.80 -2.59
N VAL A 125 -14.16 -1.51 -3.72
CA VAL A 125 -14.59 -1.87 -5.07
C VAL A 125 -13.45 -2.57 -5.80
N LYS A 126 -13.74 -3.15 -6.96
CA LYS A 126 -12.68 -3.71 -7.82
C LYS A 126 -11.86 -2.59 -8.46
N ARG A 127 -10.58 -2.84 -8.70
CA ARG A 127 -9.67 -1.98 -9.46
C ARG A 127 -10.28 -1.38 -10.74
N GLU A 128 -10.99 -2.17 -11.54
CA GLU A 128 -11.60 -1.66 -12.78
C GLU A 128 -12.70 -0.61 -12.56
N THR A 129 -13.27 -0.58 -11.37
CA THR A 129 -14.24 0.45 -10.96
C THR A 129 -13.56 1.81 -10.81
N VAL A 130 -12.33 1.84 -10.28
CA VAL A 130 -11.55 3.07 -10.16
C VAL A 130 -11.25 3.64 -11.53
N PHE A 131 -10.81 2.82 -12.49
CA PHE A 131 -10.62 3.29 -13.87
C PHE A 131 -11.91 3.80 -14.51
N LEU A 132 -13.03 3.13 -14.27
CA LEU A 132 -14.34 3.57 -14.79
C LEU A 132 -14.76 4.92 -14.20
N LEU A 133 -14.59 5.11 -12.90
CA LEU A 133 -14.81 6.40 -12.24
C LEU A 133 -13.83 7.45 -12.75
N GLY A 134 -12.59 7.06 -13.06
CA GLY A 134 -11.59 7.92 -13.68
C GLY A 134 -12.11 8.57 -14.96
N PHE A 135 -12.69 7.77 -15.85
CA PHE A 135 -13.32 8.28 -17.07
C PHE A 135 -14.59 9.06 -16.79
N GLY A 136 -15.48 8.48 -15.96
CA GLY A 136 -16.82 9.01 -15.74
C GLY A 136 -16.83 10.33 -14.98
N LEU A 137 -15.85 10.54 -14.10
CA LEU A 137 -15.67 11.76 -13.34
C LEU A 137 -14.65 12.71 -13.97
N ARG A 138 -13.89 12.32 -15.00
CA ARG A 138 -12.75 13.07 -15.57
C ARG A 138 -11.64 13.29 -14.54
N MET A 139 -11.25 12.24 -13.82
CA MET A 139 -10.16 12.27 -12.86
C MET A 139 -8.82 12.58 -13.56
N SER A 140 -7.89 13.20 -12.84
CA SER A 140 -6.49 13.31 -13.27
C SER A 140 -5.77 11.95 -13.11
N VAL A 141 -4.53 11.84 -13.60
CA VAL A 141 -3.68 10.66 -13.33
C VAL A 141 -3.45 10.51 -11.83
N ASP A 142 -3.17 11.62 -11.15
CA ASP A 142 -2.88 11.66 -9.71
C ASP A 142 -4.10 11.23 -8.89
N ASP A 143 -5.30 11.70 -9.27
CA ASP A 143 -6.56 11.29 -8.64
C ASP A 143 -6.76 9.76 -8.74
N VAL A 144 -6.55 9.19 -9.94
CA VAL A 144 -6.70 7.74 -10.16
C VAL A 144 -5.65 6.97 -9.38
N SER A 145 -4.38 7.42 -9.41
CA SER A 145 -3.28 6.84 -8.63
C SER A 145 -3.60 6.85 -7.14
N ASP A 146 -4.15 7.94 -6.61
CA ASP A 146 -4.56 8.03 -5.20
C ASP A 146 -5.69 7.04 -4.87
N PHE A 147 -6.69 6.88 -5.75
CA PHE A 147 -7.72 5.86 -5.55
C PHE A 147 -7.18 4.44 -5.58
N LEU A 148 -6.18 4.14 -6.42
CA LEU A 148 -5.56 2.81 -6.47
C LEU A 148 -4.70 2.56 -5.23
N THR A 149 -3.79 3.49 -4.93
CA THR A 149 -2.72 3.29 -3.94
C THR A 149 -3.17 3.57 -2.52
N ARG A 150 -4.00 4.61 -2.31
CA ARG A 150 -4.44 5.03 -0.97
C ARG A 150 -5.80 4.47 -0.59
N VAL A 151 -6.74 4.41 -1.54
CA VAL A 151 -8.12 3.96 -1.25
C VAL A 151 -8.25 2.44 -1.36
N LEU A 152 -7.83 1.85 -2.48
CA LEU A 152 -7.84 0.39 -2.63
C LEU A 152 -6.65 -0.30 -1.95
N ARG A 153 -5.57 0.44 -1.67
CA ARG A 153 -4.31 -0.11 -1.11
C ARG A 153 -3.69 -1.18 -2.01
N GLU A 154 -3.86 -0.97 -3.32
CA GLU A 154 -3.29 -1.78 -4.39
C GLU A 154 -2.05 -1.10 -4.98
N GLN A 155 -1.38 -1.76 -5.93
CA GLN A 155 -0.33 -1.12 -6.72
C GLN A 155 -0.91 0.04 -7.55
N ASP A 156 -0.06 1.00 -7.92
CA ASP A 156 -0.43 2.04 -8.88
C ASP A 156 -0.63 1.43 -10.29
N PHE A 157 -0.78 2.24 -11.33
CA PHE A 157 -0.92 1.78 -12.72
C PHE A 157 0.10 0.70 -13.09
N ASP A 158 -0.41 -0.43 -13.59
CA ASP A 158 0.41 -1.52 -14.07
C ASP A 158 0.86 -1.22 -15.51
N PHE A 159 2.09 -0.71 -15.64
CA PHE A 159 2.67 -0.38 -16.93
C PHE A 159 3.07 -1.60 -17.77
N TYR A 160 2.97 -2.82 -17.22
CA TYR A 160 3.10 -4.08 -17.96
C TYR A 160 1.73 -4.58 -18.46
N ASN A 161 0.64 -3.99 -17.98
CA ASN A 161 -0.70 -4.25 -18.48
C ASN A 161 -1.05 -3.25 -19.59
N PRO A 162 -1.15 -3.68 -20.86
CA PRO A 162 -1.40 -2.77 -21.98
C PRO A 162 -2.71 -1.99 -21.83
N GLN A 163 -3.72 -2.56 -21.15
CA GLN A 163 -4.97 -1.87 -20.91
C GLN A 163 -4.80 -0.71 -19.92
N GLU A 164 -4.06 -0.91 -18.83
CA GLU A 164 -3.82 0.14 -17.83
C GLU A 164 -2.92 1.24 -18.37
N VAL A 165 -1.92 0.90 -19.20
CA VAL A 165 -1.08 1.90 -19.90
C VAL A 165 -1.94 2.79 -20.81
N ILE A 166 -2.91 2.21 -21.54
CA ILE A 166 -3.84 2.97 -22.37
C ILE A 166 -4.72 3.88 -21.50
N TYR A 167 -5.23 3.37 -20.37
CA TYR A 167 -6.05 4.16 -19.45
C TYR A 167 -5.26 5.32 -18.84
N TRP A 168 -4.05 5.06 -18.36
CA TRP A 168 -3.12 6.08 -17.86
C TRP A 168 -2.91 7.18 -18.89
N TYR A 169 -2.61 6.81 -20.15
CA TYR A 169 -2.43 7.79 -21.23
C TYR A 169 -3.69 8.61 -21.48
N CYS A 170 -4.86 7.97 -21.48
CA CYS A 170 -6.12 8.68 -21.63
C CYS A 170 -6.38 9.66 -20.47
N PHE A 171 -6.09 9.30 -19.23
CA PHE A 171 -6.20 10.23 -18.09
C PHE A 171 -5.21 11.39 -18.21
N LEU A 172 -3.96 11.10 -18.60
CA LEU A 172 -2.93 12.13 -18.83
C LEU A 172 -3.38 13.15 -19.89
N LYS A 173 -4.02 12.68 -20.95
CA LYS A 173 -4.48 13.51 -22.08
C LYS A 173 -5.94 13.96 -21.96
N GLN A 174 -6.61 13.64 -20.85
CA GLN A 174 -8.03 13.93 -20.63
C GLN A 174 -8.93 13.43 -21.78
N LEU A 175 -8.63 12.24 -22.29
CA LEU A 175 -9.38 11.55 -23.34
C LEU A 175 -10.46 10.66 -22.72
N GLY A 176 -11.66 10.69 -23.31
CA GLY A 176 -12.80 9.90 -22.84
C GLY A 176 -12.70 8.40 -23.13
N TYR A 177 -13.55 7.62 -22.47
CA TYR A 177 -13.56 6.15 -22.56
C TYR A 177 -13.64 5.60 -23.98
N CYS A 178 -14.39 6.26 -24.88
CA CYS A 178 -14.49 5.83 -26.28
C CYS A 178 -13.13 5.79 -26.99
N LYS A 179 -12.24 6.74 -26.68
CA LYS A 179 -10.89 6.78 -27.27
C LYS A 179 -10.00 5.68 -26.70
N ALA A 180 -10.14 5.36 -25.41
CA ALA A 180 -9.47 4.21 -24.81
C ALA A 180 -9.88 2.89 -25.50
N GLU A 181 -11.16 2.71 -25.81
CA GLU A 181 -11.65 1.54 -26.55
C GLU A 181 -11.15 1.47 -28.00
N GLU A 182 -11.03 2.62 -28.69
CA GLU A 182 -10.39 2.71 -30.00
C GLU A 182 -8.90 2.28 -29.92
N MET A 183 -8.17 2.80 -28.93
CA MET A 183 -6.76 2.47 -28.72
C MET A 183 -6.57 0.99 -28.38
N LYS A 184 -7.47 0.39 -27.58
CA LYS A 184 -7.45 -1.06 -27.28
C LYS A 184 -7.66 -1.91 -28.53
N LYS A 185 -8.53 -1.49 -29.45
CA LYS A 185 -8.70 -2.17 -30.74
C LYS A 185 -7.45 -2.07 -31.60
N ARG A 186 -6.85 -0.87 -31.68
CA ARG A 186 -5.57 -0.66 -32.39
C ARG A 186 -4.44 -1.50 -31.79
N TYR A 187 -4.39 -1.63 -30.46
CA TYR A 187 -3.43 -2.50 -29.78
C TYR A 187 -3.61 -3.98 -30.15
N ALA A 188 -4.84 -4.46 -30.31
CA ALA A 188 -5.10 -5.85 -30.70
C ALA A 188 -4.45 -6.21 -32.05
N GLU A 189 -4.40 -5.25 -32.97
CA GLU A 189 -3.81 -5.38 -34.31
C GLU A 189 -2.32 -5.01 -34.38
N LEU A 190 -1.74 -4.49 -33.30
CA LEU A 190 -0.36 -4.02 -33.25
C LEU A 190 0.65 -5.19 -33.36
N GLU A 191 1.70 -5.04 -34.15
CA GLU A 191 2.81 -6.00 -34.17
C GLU A 191 3.71 -5.82 -32.95
N ALA A 192 4.19 -6.94 -32.37
CA ALA A 192 5.09 -6.91 -31.23
C ALA A 192 6.48 -6.40 -31.61
N ASN A 193 7.17 -5.69 -30.70
CA ASN A 193 8.51 -5.16 -30.93
C ASN A 193 9.41 -5.27 -29.69
N GLU A 194 10.24 -6.31 -29.65
CA GLU A 194 11.21 -6.57 -28.56
C GLU A 194 12.39 -5.58 -28.55
N ASN A 195 12.65 -4.88 -29.66
CA ASN A 195 13.84 -4.04 -29.83
C ASN A 195 13.67 -2.61 -29.27
N TYR A 196 12.57 -2.32 -28.58
CA TYR A 196 12.35 -1.02 -27.96
C TYR A 196 13.22 -0.86 -26.72
N THR A 197 14.24 -0.02 -26.81
CA THR A 197 15.28 0.12 -25.76
C THR A 197 14.94 1.11 -24.66
N GLU A 198 13.86 1.88 -24.79
CA GLU A 198 13.50 2.94 -23.84
C GLU A 198 12.45 2.52 -22.81
N ALA A 199 12.00 1.26 -22.83
CA ALA A 199 10.97 0.75 -21.93
C ALA A 199 11.29 1.02 -20.45
N GLN A 200 12.53 0.77 -20.03
CA GLN A 200 12.98 0.98 -18.64
C GLN A 200 12.80 2.43 -18.17
N LYS A 201 12.90 3.41 -19.06
CA LYS A 201 12.71 4.82 -18.72
C LYS A 201 11.25 5.16 -18.43
N VAL A 202 10.29 4.40 -18.96
CA VAL A 202 8.86 4.63 -18.71
C VAL A 202 8.51 4.33 -17.26
N TYR A 203 8.91 3.16 -16.76
CA TYR A 203 8.61 2.76 -15.37
C TYR A 203 9.42 3.51 -14.31
N SER A 204 10.64 3.96 -14.66
CA SER A 204 11.49 4.76 -13.75
C SER A 204 11.17 6.26 -13.78
N GLY A 205 10.13 6.68 -14.50
CA GLY A 205 9.74 8.09 -14.65
C GLY A 205 10.67 8.93 -15.54
N GLY A 206 11.72 8.33 -16.12
CA GLY A 206 12.67 8.99 -17.01
C GLY A 206 12.17 9.27 -18.44
N LEU A 207 11.02 8.73 -18.84
CA LEU A 207 10.38 8.97 -20.13
C LEU A 207 8.85 9.07 -19.98
N CYS A 208 8.28 10.21 -20.39
CA CYS A 208 6.84 10.39 -20.44
C CYS A 208 6.26 9.90 -21.78
N LEU A 209 5.24 9.05 -21.72
CA LEU A 209 4.44 8.64 -22.89
C LEU A 209 3.45 9.75 -23.25
N ASP A 210 3.96 10.87 -23.79
CA ASP A 210 3.19 12.09 -24.04
C ASP A 210 2.60 12.19 -25.48
N THR A 211 2.86 11.23 -26.35
CA THR A 211 2.23 11.14 -27.68
C THR A 211 1.69 9.74 -27.97
N GLU A 212 0.74 9.63 -28.90
CA GLU A 212 0.20 8.33 -29.31
C GLU A 212 1.31 7.46 -29.93
N GLU A 213 2.27 8.05 -30.66
CA GLU A 213 3.39 7.31 -31.25
C GLU A 213 4.26 6.65 -30.17
N LYS A 214 4.64 7.42 -29.13
CA LYS A 214 5.41 6.87 -28.01
C LYS A 214 4.63 5.80 -27.26
N LEU A 215 3.35 6.05 -27.00
CA LEU A 215 2.45 5.07 -26.38
C LEU A 215 2.45 3.75 -27.17
N PHE A 216 2.22 3.79 -28.48
CA PHE A 216 2.11 2.59 -29.30
C PHE A 216 3.46 1.89 -29.54
N GLN A 217 4.57 2.62 -29.57
CA GLN A 217 5.91 2.00 -29.56
C GLN A 217 6.13 1.19 -28.28
N TYR A 218 5.76 1.77 -27.13
CA TYR A 218 5.85 1.12 -25.85
C TYR A 218 4.86 -0.05 -25.71
N LEU A 219 3.62 0.09 -26.18
CA LEU A 219 2.66 -1.02 -26.18
C LEU A 219 3.10 -2.19 -27.08
N ALA A 220 3.79 -1.92 -28.19
CA ALA A 220 4.37 -2.98 -29.03
C ALA A 220 5.43 -3.78 -28.26
N TYR A 221 6.20 -3.10 -27.41
CA TYR A 221 7.16 -3.73 -26.50
C TYR A 221 6.48 -4.57 -25.43
N VAL A 222 5.46 -4.02 -24.74
CA VAL A 222 4.66 -4.76 -23.75
C VAL A 222 4.01 -6.00 -24.39
N LYS A 223 3.50 -5.89 -25.62
CA LYS A 223 2.91 -7.01 -26.36
C LYS A 223 3.89 -8.15 -26.64
N ALA A 224 5.18 -7.83 -26.76
CA ALA A 224 6.22 -8.83 -26.96
C ALA A 224 6.50 -9.67 -25.70
N GLY A 225 6.05 -9.21 -24.53
CA GLY A 225 6.34 -9.88 -23.25
C GLY A 225 7.82 -9.84 -22.88
N ALA A 226 8.55 -8.84 -23.36
CA ALA A 226 10.00 -8.74 -23.23
C ALA A 226 10.47 -8.36 -21.81
N ASP A 227 9.61 -7.70 -21.02
CA ASP A 227 9.83 -7.41 -19.60
C ASP A 227 8.62 -7.90 -18.77
N ASP A 228 8.90 -8.52 -17.63
CA ASP A 228 7.93 -9.09 -16.69
C ASP A 228 8.18 -8.49 -15.30
N PRO A 229 7.18 -7.92 -14.61
CA PRO A 229 7.33 -7.37 -13.26
C PRO A 229 7.73 -8.44 -12.23
N MET A 230 7.48 -9.71 -12.52
CA MET A 230 7.91 -10.85 -11.73
C MET A 230 9.34 -11.30 -12.06
N SER A 231 9.97 -10.75 -13.12
CA SER A 231 11.32 -11.09 -13.56
C SER A 231 12.39 -10.74 -12.52
N GLU A 232 13.51 -11.48 -12.53
CA GLU A 232 14.72 -11.15 -11.77
C GLU A 232 15.31 -9.76 -12.12
N LYS A 233 14.92 -9.21 -13.27
CA LYS A 233 15.34 -7.88 -13.73
C LYS A 233 14.47 -6.75 -13.19
N SER A 234 13.31 -7.06 -12.62
CA SER A 234 12.39 -6.08 -12.05
C SER A 234 13.05 -5.39 -10.84
N GLN A 235 12.97 -4.06 -10.77
CA GLN A 235 13.53 -3.30 -9.64
C GLN A 235 12.92 -3.77 -8.32
N ALA A 236 11.60 -3.95 -8.27
CA ALA A 236 10.92 -4.41 -7.06
C ALA A 236 11.38 -5.80 -6.62
N PHE A 237 11.65 -6.71 -7.57
CA PHE A 237 12.21 -8.02 -7.26
C PHE A 237 13.65 -7.93 -6.74
N GLN A 238 14.47 -7.06 -7.34
CA GLN A 238 15.86 -6.84 -6.90
C GLN A 238 15.92 -6.25 -5.49
N GLU A 239 15.11 -5.24 -5.19
CA GLU A 239 15.00 -4.67 -3.84
C GLU A 239 14.47 -5.71 -2.85
N PHE A 240 13.42 -6.46 -3.20
CA PHE A 240 12.92 -7.54 -2.34
C PHE A 240 13.99 -8.58 -2.02
N LYS A 241 14.78 -9.00 -3.02
CA LYS A 241 15.88 -9.96 -2.83
C LYS A 241 16.99 -9.37 -1.96
N HIS A 242 17.31 -8.09 -2.15
CA HIS A 242 18.30 -7.39 -1.34
C HIS A 242 17.88 -7.36 0.14
N LEU A 243 16.67 -6.87 0.41
CA LEU A 243 16.08 -6.83 1.76
C LEU A 243 15.96 -8.22 2.38
N LEU A 244 15.49 -9.21 1.62
CA LEU A 244 15.37 -10.59 2.11
C LEU A 244 16.74 -11.19 2.50
N ASN A 245 17.77 -10.95 1.69
CA ASN A 245 19.13 -11.40 2.02
C ASN A 245 19.65 -10.70 3.27
N ARG A 246 19.41 -9.39 3.41
CA ARG A 246 19.80 -8.64 4.59
C ARG A 246 19.10 -9.15 5.85
N ALA A 247 17.80 -9.44 5.76
CA ALA A 247 17.04 -10.06 6.84
C ALA A 247 17.63 -11.43 7.23
N LYS A 248 18.06 -12.25 6.25
CA LYS A 248 18.72 -13.54 6.51
C LYS A 248 20.08 -13.39 7.21
N GLU A 249 20.86 -12.37 6.88
CA GLU A 249 22.13 -12.06 7.57
C GLU A 249 21.90 -11.69 9.04
N ILE A 250 20.89 -10.86 9.31
CA ILE A 250 20.50 -10.48 10.67
C ILE A 250 20.06 -11.71 11.45
N ILE A 251 19.18 -12.54 10.88
CA ILE A 251 18.69 -13.77 11.54
C ILE A 251 19.82 -14.76 11.81
N ALA A 252 20.76 -14.94 10.87
CA ALA A 252 21.93 -15.78 11.11
C ALA A 252 22.75 -15.27 12.30
N SER A 253 22.91 -13.95 12.41
CA SER A 253 23.61 -13.32 13.53
C SER A 253 22.85 -13.52 14.85
N MET A 254 21.52 -13.39 14.86
CA MET A 254 20.69 -13.69 16.03
C MET A 254 20.84 -15.15 16.47
N TYR A 255 20.79 -16.10 15.52
CA TYR A 255 20.98 -17.52 15.81
C TYR A 255 22.41 -17.82 16.28
N GLN A 256 23.41 -17.08 15.80
CA GLN A 256 24.79 -17.22 16.25
C GLN A 256 24.95 -16.83 17.73
N VAL A 257 24.36 -15.70 18.15
CA VAL A 257 24.32 -15.29 19.57
C VAL A 257 23.67 -16.38 20.42
N ASP A 258 22.54 -16.91 19.95
CA ASP A 258 21.79 -17.99 20.61
C ASP A 258 22.62 -19.30 20.79
N GLU A 259 23.44 -19.66 19.80
CA GLU A 259 24.33 -20.82 19.88
C GLU A 259 25.50 -20.57 20.84
N GLU A 260 26.06 -19.36 20.85
CA GLU A 260 27.13 -18.95 21.79
C GLU A 260 26.65 -18.96 23.24
N GLU A 261 25.48 -18.39 23.52
CA GLU A 261 24.88 -18.39 24.87
C GLU A 261 24.56 -19.81 25.37
N LYS A 262 24.24 -20.73 24.46
CA LYS A 262 23.95 -22.14 24.78
C LYS A 262 25.18 -23.04 24.71
N GLU A 263 26.36 -22.46 24.45
CA GLU A 263 27.64 -23.16 24.27
C GLU A 263 27.59 -24.29 23.23
N ARG A 264 26.83 -24.09 22.16
CA ARG A 264 26.67 -25.04 21.06
C ARG A 264 27.57 -24.63 19.91
N GLY A 265 28.46 -25.53 19.48
CA GLY A 265 29.52 -25.21 18.50
C GLY A 265 29.06 -25.04 17.05
N LYS A 266 27.78 -24.76 16.77
CA LYS A 266 27.30 -24.52 15.41
C LYS A 266 27.60 -23.07 15.02
N VAL A 267 28.09 -22.89 13.79
CA VAL A 267 28.22 -21.58 13.15
C VAL A 267 27.09 -21.45 12.15
N TRP A 268 26.36 -20.32 12.17
CA TRP A 268 25.26 -20.04 11.25
C TRP A 268 25.70 -19.10 10.12
N GLU A 269 25.39 -19.49 8.88
CA GLU A 269 25.54 -18.62 7.71
C GLU A 269 24.17 -18.13 7.19
N SER A 270 24.13 -16.95 6.55
CA SER A 270 22.89 -16.42 5.94
C SER A 270 22.31 -17.36 4.87
N SER A 271 23.17 -18.15 4.21
CA SER A 271 22.79 -19.17 3.23
C SER A 271 22.01 -20.33 3.84
N GLU A 272 22.16 -20.57 5.14
CA GLU A 272 21.46 -21.62 5.90
C GLU A 272 20.10 -21.17 6.42
N ILE A 273 19.79 -19.87 6.34
CA ILE A 273 18.52 -19.31 6.82
C ILE A 273 17.43 -19.54 5.77
N SER A 274 16.47 -20.39 6.15
CA SER A 274 15.33 -20.72 5.29
C SER A 274 14.26 -19.62 5.31
N ASP A 275 13.39 -19.61 4.31
CA ASP A 275 12.21 -18.71 4.31
C ASP A 275 11.28 -18.98 5.50
N SER A 276 11.33 -20.19 6.07
CA SER A 276 10.62 -20.54 7.29
C SER A 276 11.25 -19.93 8.54
N ASP A 277 12.57 -19.74 8.56
CA ASP A 277 13.26 -19.03 9.64
C ASP A 277 12.91 -17.54 9.60
N VAL A 278 12.89 -16.94 8.40
CA VAL A 278 12.44 -15.56 8.20
C VAL A 278 11.00 -15.38 8.69
N GLU A 279 10.07 -16.24 8.29
CA GLU A 279 8.68 -16.21 8.78
C GLU A 279 8.62 -16.36 10.30
N LYS A 280 9.39 -17.28 10.88
CA LYS A 280 9.37 -17.56 12.32
C LYS A 280 9.87 -16.38 13.15
N VAL A 281 10.93 -15.71 12.72
CA VAL A 281 11.50 -14.57 13.46
C VAL A 281 10.59 -13.34 13.32
N ILE A 282 10.17 -13.00 12.10
CA ILE A 282 9.33 -11.82 11.88
C ILE A 282 7.95 -12.02 12.53
N CYS A 283 7.35 -13.21 12.42
CA CYS A 283 5.99 -13.48 12.91
C CYS A 283 5.95 -14.23 14.25
N SER A 284 6.93 -14.02 15.13
CA SER A 284 7.10 -14.77 16.38
C SER A 284 5.91 -14.69 17.33
N GLY A 285 5.21 -13.54 17.39
CA GLY A 285 4.02 -13.33 18.21
C GLY A 285 2.73 -13.95 17.68
N ILE A 286 2.75 -14.58 16.49
CA ILE A 286 1.55 -15.21 15.93
C ILE A 286 1.38 -16.63 16.50
N PRO A 287 0.25 -16.96 17.16
CA PRO A 287 0.08 -18.27 17.75
C PRO A 287 0.10 -19.39 16.71
N VAL A 288 0.64 -20.54 17.08
CA VAL A 288 0.63 -21.76 16.25
C VAL A 288 -0.61 -22.61 16.53
N ASN A 289 -1.09 -23.30 15.49
CA ASN A 289 -2.13 -24.30 15.62
C ASN A 289 -1.55 -25.64 16.13
N LYS A 290 -2.44 -26.62 16.39
CA LYS A 290 -2.06 -27.96 16.87
C LYS A 290 -1.09 -28.72 15.96
N MET A 291 -0.93 -28.29 14.71
CA MET A 291 -0.01 -28.88 13.73
C MET A 291 1.31 -28.10 13.60
N GLY A 292 1.55 -27.10 14.46
CA GLY A 292 2.77 -26.29 14.45
C GLY A 292 2.82 -25.22 13.34
N ASN A 293 1.72 -24.97 12.64
CA ASN A 293 1.65 -23.87 11.66
C ASN A 293 1.05 -22.62 12.30
N LEU A 294 1.50 -21.43 11.89
CA LEU A 294 0.90 -20.16 12.33
C LEU A 294 -0.63 -20.16 12.08
N LYS A 295 -1.41 -19.69 13.05
CA LYS A 295 -2.86 -19.46 12.89
C LYS A 295 -3.10 -18.57 11.67
N LYS A 296 -4.23 -18.75 10.98
CA LYS A 296 -4.54 -17.97 9.77
C LYS A 296 -4.78 -16.50 10.11
N MET A 297 -4.47 -15.59 9.18
CA MET A 297 -4.75 -14.15 9.36
C MET A 297 -6.22 -13.89 9.69
N SER A 298 -7.14 -14.64 9.08
CA SER A 298 -8.59 -14.54 9.32
C SER A 298 -9.03 -14.78 10.77
N ALA A 299 -8.18 -15.34 11.63
CA ALA A 299 -8.47 -15.52 13.05
C ALA A 299 -8.03 -14.33 13.93
N SER A 300 -7.28 -13.37 13.38
CA SER A 300 -6.91 -12.14 14.09
C SER A 300 -8.07 -11.14 14.02
N ILE A 301 -8.30 -10.40 15.10
CA ILE A 301 -9.28 -9.30 15.10
C ILE A 301 -8.82 -8.12 14.22
N LEU A 302 -7.52 -8.03 13.92
CA LEU A 302 -6.93 -7.03 13.02
C LEU A 302 -6.99 -7.45 11.53
N ALA A 303 -7.56 -8.62 11.21
CA ALA A 303 -7.61 -9.15 9.84
C ALA A 303 -8.30 -8.24 8.82
N LYS A 304 -9.32 -7.49 9.27
CA LYS A 304 -9.97 -6.47 8.45
C LYS A 304 -9.08 -5.23 8.26
N HIS A 305 -8.40 -4.78 9.32
CA HIS A 305 -7.54 -3.58 9.29
C HIS A 305 -6.36 -3.76 8.33
N PHE A 306 -5.74 -4.95 8.34
CA PHE A 306 -4.57 -5.26 7.52
C PHE A 306 -4.91 -5.88 6.16
N SER A 307 -6.19 -5.89 5.75
CA SER A 307 -6.62 -6.44 4.46
C SER A 307 -6.14 -7.88 4.19
N GLN A 308 -6.10 -8.72 5.24
CA GLN A 308 -5.54 -10.08 5.20
C GLN A 308 -4.06 -10.18 4.78
N LYS A 309 -3.32 -9.06 4.68
CA LYS A 309 -1.89 -9.08 4.34
C LYS A 309 -1.08 -9.52 5.55
N ARG A 310 -0.25 -10.54 5.33
CA ARG A 310 0.71 -11.05 6.31
C ARG A 310 1.90 -11.67 5.59
N PHE A 311 3.10 -11.32 6.04
CA PHE A 311 4.32 -11.91 5.55
C PHE A 311 4.32 -13.41 5.89
N SER A 312 4.80 -14.25 4.97
CA SER A 312 4.80 -15.69 5.16
C SER A 312 5.83 -16.38 4.29
N ARG A 313 6.24 -17.57 4.70
CA ARG A 313 7.16 -18.40 3.90
C ARG A 313 6.58 -18.73 2.53
N GLN A 314 5.25 -18.91 2.42
CA GLN A 314 4.58 -19.16 1.14
C GLN A 314 4.60 -17.93 0.24
N ARG A 315 4.46 -16.72 0.82
CA ARG A 315 4.57 -15.46 0.08
C ARG A 315 5.99 -15.27 -0.45
N ILE A 316 7.01 -15.42 0.41
CA ILE A 316 8.43 -15.35 0.01
C ILE A 316 8.71 -16.35 -1.12
N ASN A 317 8.34 -17.63 -0.93
CA ASN A 317 8.57 -18.66 -1.93
C ASN A 317 7.86 -18.38 -3.25
N SER A 318 6.66 -17.80 -3.22
CA SER A 318 5.91 -17.46 -4.44
C SER A 318 6.57 -16.30 -5.19
N ILE A 319 7.08 -15.28 -4.50
CA ILE A 319 7.85 -14.19 -5.10
C ILE A 319 9.15 -14.74 -5.70
N MET A 320 9.94 -15.48 -4.91
CA MET A 320 11.24 -16.02 -5.33
C MET A 320 11.15 -17.00 -6.50
N ASN A 321 9.98 -17.61 -6.72
CA ASN A 321 9.71 -18.48 -7.88
C ASN A 321 8.95 -17.76 -9.01
N HIS A 322 8.89 -16.42 -9.00
CA HIS A 322 8.26 -15.60 -10.04
C HIS A 322 6.78 -15.93 -10.28
N LYS A 323 6.07 -16.37 -9.22
CA LYS A 323 4.63 -16.70 -9.29
C LYS A 323 3.73 -15.53 -8.89
N LEU A 324 4.27 -14.59 -8.12
CA LEU A 324 3.58 -13.40 -7.68
C LEU A 324 4.53 -12.20 -7.78
N PRO A 325 4.02 -10.99 -8.08
CA PRO A 325 4.83 -9.79 -8.05
C PRO A 325 5.14 -9.40 -6.59
N VAL A 326 6.15 -8.56 -6.42
CA VAL A 326 6.45 -7.89 -5.15
C VAL A 326 5.42 -6.79 -4.92
N GLU A 327 4.84 -6.74 -3.73
CA GLU A 327 3.98 -5.63 -3.29
C GLU A 327 4.73 -4.73 -2.31
N ARG A 328 4.31 -3.46 -2.20
CA ARG A 328 4.85 -2.51 -1.21
C ARG A 328 4.87 -3.09 0.21
N PHE A 329 3.85 -3.87 0.56
CA PHE A 329 3.74 -4.55 1.85
C PHE A 329 4.96 -5.45 2.13
N ASP A 330 5.47 -6.16 1.13
CA ASP A 330 6.59 -7.08 1.29
C ASP A 330 7.88 -6.30 1.59
N LEU A 331 8.10 -5.17 0.89
CA LEU A 331 9.25 -4.30 1.07
C LEU A 331 9.22 -3.59 2.43
N ILE A 332 8.07 -2.97 2.78
CA ILE A 332 7.89 -2.25 4.04
C ILE A 332 8.06 -3.19 5.24
N THR A 333 7.57 -4.44 5.16
CA THR A 333 7.72 -5.41 6.27
C THR A 333 9.17 -5.84 6.47
N LEU A 334 9.91 -6.10 5.38
CA LEU A 334 11.32 -6.49 5.46
C LEU A 334 12.17 -5.34 5.96
N GLU A 335 11.94 -4.12 5.46
CA GLU A 335 12.66 -2.93 5.89
C GLU A 335 12.37 -2.62 7.37
N PHE A 336 11.11 -2.75 7.80
CA PHE A 336 10.76 -2.63 9.22
C PHE A 336 11.56 -3.60 10.08
N PHE A 337 11.63 -4.88 9.67
CA PHE A 337 12.41 -5.88 10.39
C PHE A 337 13.89 -5.49 10.45
N ILE A 338 14.50 -5.12 9.32
CA ILE A 338 15.92 -4.72 9.26
C ILE A 338 16.19 -3.56 10.21
N VAL A 339 15.46 -2.45 10.07
CA VAL A 339 15.65 -1.26 10.89
C VAL A 339 15.36 -1.54 12.37
N SER A 340 14.37 -2.38 12.69
CA SER A 340 14.06 -2.76 14.07
C SER A 340 15.22 -3.45 14.78
N GLN A 341 16.06 -4.18 14.04
CA GLN A 341 17.19 -4.94 14.59
C GLN A 341 18.49 -4.15 14.53
N GLU A 342 18.79 -3.49 13.40
CA GLU A 342 20.04 -2.75 13.23
C GLU A 342 20.11 -1.48 14.07
N MET A 343 18.96 -0.87 14.33
CA MET A 343 18.83 0.37 15.08
C MET A 343 18.10 0.15 16.41
N GLN A 344 18.12 -1.07 16.96
CA GLN A 344 17.46 -1.38 18.23
C GLN A 344 17.91 -0.44 19.35
N ASP A 345 19.22 -0.20 19.47
CA ASP A 345 19.82 0.64 20.53
C ASP A 345 19.79 2.15 20.23
N GLU A 346 19.27 2.55 19.07
CA GLU A 346 19.17 3.95 18.67
C GLU A 346 17.89 4.60 19.23
N ASP A 347 17.92 5.93 19.36
CA ASP A 347 16.75 6.71 19.76
C ASP A 347 15.54 6.42 18.82
N PRO A 348 14.33 6.15 19.37
CA PRO A 348 13.19 5.72 18.55
C PRO A 348 12.81 6.70 17.44
N TYR A 349 12.99 8.00 17.68
CA TYR A 349 12.71 9.01 16.68
C TYR A 349 13.76 8.99 15.56
N LYS A 350 15.05 8.86 15.91
CA LYS A 350 16.11 8.70 14.90
C LYS A 350 15.89 7.44 14.05
N ARG A 351 15.48 6.33 14.67
CA ARG A 351 15.10 5.08 13.99
C ARG A 351 13.93 5.29 13.03
N TYR A 352 12.86 5.93 13.49
CA TYR A 352 11.68 6.24 12.68
C TYR A 352 12.02 7.10 11.46
N ARG A 353 12.85 8.14 11.63
CA ARG A 353 13.28 9.01 10.52
C ARG A 353 14.10 8.25 9.49
N TYR A 354 15.08 7.48 9.96
CA TYR A 354 15.91 6.64 9.11
C TYR A 354 15.05 5.68 8.28
N PHE A 355 14.09 5.00 8.91
CA PHE A 355 13.17 4.11 8.22
C PHE A 355 12.40 4.83 7.10
N LEU A 356 11.85 6.02 7.37
CA LEU A 356 11.10 6.79 6.37
C LEU A 356 11.97 7.17 5.17
N ASP A 357 13.20 7.63 5.42
CA ASP A 357 14.13 8.02 4.35
C ASP A 357 14.47 6.81 3.46
N GLU A 358 14.86 5.68 4.06
CA GLU A 358 15.22 4.46 3.34
C GLU A 358 14.02 3.85 2.58
N ILE A 359 12.87 3.68 3.26
CA ILE A 359 11.71 3.04 2.64
C ILE A 359 11.12 3.89 1.52
N HIS A 360 11.13 5.22 1.63
CA HIS A 360 10.67 6.08 0.53
C HIS A 360 11.61 6.01 -0.66
N GLU A 361 12.94 5.93 -0.45
CA GLU A 361 13.88 5.70 -1.55
C GLU A 361 13.62 4.36 -2.25
N ILE A 362 13.43 3.27 -1.48
CA ILE A 362 13.12 1.94 -2.00
C ILE A 362 11.80 1.95 -2.78
N LEU A 363 10.73 2.49 -2.20
CA LEU A 363 9.41 2.55 -2.83
C LEU A 363 9.46 3.38 -4.12
N HIS A 364 10.12 4.54 -4.10
CA HIS A 364 10.29 5.37 -5.29
C HIS A 364 11.04 4.63 -6.41
N LYS A 365 12.15 3.93 -6.10
CA LYS A 365 12.86 3.08 -7.08
C LYS A 365 11.94 2.02 -7.68
N CYS A 366 11.02 1.48 -6.90
CA CYS A 366 10.05 0.47 -7.33
C CYS A 366 8.81 1.04 -8.05
N GLY A 367 8.71 2.36 -8.25
CA GLY A 367 7.52 2.99 -8.82
C GLY A 367 6.30 2.90 -7.90
N MET A 368 6.52 2.82 -6.58
CA MET A 368 5.49 2.75 -5.55
C MET A 368 5.40 4.07 -4.79
N SER A 369 4.19 4.46 -4.38
CA SER A 369 3.98 5.69 -3.61
C SER A 369 4.59 5.63 -2.20
N GLU A 370 4.85 6.79 -1.61
CA GLU A 370 5.35 6.93 -0.24
C GLU A 370 4.42 6.29 0.81
N ILE A 371 4.91 6.21 2.06
CA ILE A 371 4.14 5.66 3.18
C ILE A 371 2.85 6.44 3.40
N TYR A 372 1.78 5.71 3.67
CA TYR A 372 0.46 6.27 3.86
C TYR A 372 -0.07 5.95 5.26
N ILE A 373 -0.05 6.95 6.14
CA ILE A 373 -0.41 6.82 7.57
C ILE A 373 -1.84 6.33 7.84
N VAL A 374 -2.74 6.45 6.86
CA VAL A 374 -4.13 5.98 6.96
C VAL A 374 -4.22 4.49 6.64
N ASN A 375 -3.19 3.88 6.04
CA ASN A 375 -3.08 2.44 5.93
C ASN A 375 -2.77 1.86 7.33
N PRO A 376 -3.66 1.04 7.93
CA PRO A 376 -3.47 0.52 9.27
C PRO A 376 -2.22 -0.31 9.46
N TYR A 377 -1.79 -1.05 8.43
CA TYR A 377 -0.59 -1.85 8.53
C TYR A 377 0.68 -0.99 8.52
N GLU A 378 0.74 0.03 7.66
CA GLU A 378 1.88 0.96 7.62
C GLU A 378 1.91 1.80 8.90
N CYS A 379 0.75 2.28 9.38
CA CYS A 379 0.62 2.98 10.66
C CYS A 379 1.09 2.13 11.83
N PHE A 380 0.72 0.85 11.86
CA PHE A 380 1.16 -0.10 12.88
C PHE A 380 2.68 -0.22 12.92
N LEU A 381 3.35 -0.43 11.78
CA LEU A 381 4.80 -0.53 11.71
C LEU A 381 5.50 0.77 12.16
N LEU A 382 4.96 1.92 11.72
CA LEU A 382 5.46 3.24 12.13
C LEU A 382 5.35 3.47 13.63
N MET A 383 4.27 3.00 14.27
CA MET A 383 4.12 3.09 15.73
C MET A 383 5.12 2.18 16.43
N CYS A 384 5.32 0.93 15.98
CA CYS A 384 6.32 0.04 16.54
C CYS A 384 7.73 0.63 16.47
N LEU A 385 8.10 1.31 15.38
CA LEU A 385 9.42 1.93 15.25
C LEU A 385 9.70 3.02 16.29
N LEU A 386 8.65 3.59 16.88
CA LEU A 386 8.73 4.62 17.92
C LEU A 386 8.80 4.05 19.35
N THR A 387 8.83 2.72 19.51
CA THR A 387 8.98 2.08 20.82
C THR A 387 10.44 1.66 21.09
N ASP A 388 10.77 1.27 22.32
CA ASP A 388 12.13 0.86 22.66
C ASP A 388 12.52 -0.48 22.00
N CYS A 389 11.58 -1.41 21.88
CA CYS A 389 11.78 -2.74 21.31
C CYS A 389 10.78 -3.02 20.16
N PRO A 390 10.98 -2.46 18.94
CA PRO A 390 9.95 -2.47 17.89
C PRO A 390 9.46 -3.86 17.48
N LEU A 391 10.39 -4.83 17.36
CA LEU A 391 10.02 -6.20 16.97
C LEU A 391 9.28 -6.94 18.08
N ALA A 392 9.59 -6.67 19.35
CA ALA A 392 8.88 -7.25 20.49
C ALA A 392 7.44 -6.71 20.54
N VAL A 393 7.27 -5.39 20.45
CA VAL A 393 5.95 -4.75 20.41
C VAL A 393 5.14 -5.21 19.21
N PHE A 394 5.78 -5.34 18.04
CA PHE A 394 5.15 -5.94 16.86
C PHE A 394 4.64 -7.36 17.15
N ALA A 395 5.43 -8.20 17.83
CA ALA A 395 5.02 -9.54 18.21
C ALA A 395 3.88 -9.52 19.23
N ASP A 396 3.94 -8.68 20.26
CA ASP A 396 2.93 -8.59 21.31
C ASP A 396 1.58 -8.16 20.73
N ILE A 397 1.55 -7.14 19.85
CA ILE A 397 0.33 -6.71 19.15
C ILE A 397 -0.25 -7.82 18.29
N TRP A 398 0.61 -8.62 17.64
CA TRP A 398 0.15 -9.81 16.94
C TRP A 398 -0.50 -10.81 17.89
N GLU A 399 0.15 -11.13 19.01
CA GLU A 399 -0.35 -12.06 20.02
C GLU A 399 -1.73 -11.60 20.54
N MET A 400 -1.82 -10.35 21.02
CA MET A 400 -3.07 -9.70 21.46
C MET A 400 -4.18 -9.80 20.40
N SER A 401 -3.82 -9.66 19.12
CA SER A 401 -4.81 -9.72 18.03
C SER A 401 -5.47 -11.09 17.85
N TYR A 402 -4.87 -12.15 18.39
CA TYR A 402 -5.37 -13.53 18.34
C TYR A 402 -5.97 -14.01 19.67
N GLU A 403 -5.93 -13.19 20.72
CA GLU A 403 -6.62 -13.46 21.97
C GLU A 403 -8.13 -13.32 21.77
N GLU A 404 -8.89 -14.26 22.32
CA GLU A 404 -10.34 -14.12 22.39
C GLU A 404 -10.62 -13.01 23.40
N MET A 405 -11.03 -11.82 22.94
CA MET A 405 -11.49 -10.79 23.87
C MET A 405 -12.76 -11.29 24.55
N GLU A 406 -12.67 -11.62 25.84
CA GLU A 406 -13.81 -12.02 26.69
C GLU A 406 -14.90 -10.96 26.78
#